data_AF-M1WMV1-F1
#
_entry.id   AF-M1WMV1-F1
#
_cell.length_a   1.000
_cell.length_b   1.000
_cell.length_c   1.000
_cell.angle_alpha   90.00
_cell.angle_beta   90.00
_cell.angle_gamma   90.00
#
_symmetry.space_group_name_H-M   'P 1'
#
loop_
_entity.id
_entity.type
_entity.pdbx_description
1 polymer ?
#
loop_
_entity_poly.entity_id
_entity_poly.type
_entity_poly.pdbx_seq_one_letter_code
_entity_poly.pdbx_strand_id
1 'polypeptide(L)'
;MPSLKIDTFMPREDLADFFRRLAHALETGEGGELACAREFKKIKISLKDEYGQVSLRARVKSASECQAEEPDSLPSETLHTPPAPAKPKYKFLKKRMGSSFKVLFKMIHQGKMPPAAAVEEFLNDSRIMVSYPGYGDPAYDAYMAACDEFAAAYESGDLKRLNMTVDTLVHQKGHCHAKYK
;
A
#
# COMPACT_ATOMS: atom_id res chain seq x y z
N MET A 1 6.29 -23.91 -6.68
CA MET A 1 6.18 -23.32 -8.04
C MET A 1 6.67 -21.88 -7.99
N PRO A 2 7.59 -21.45 -8.87
CA PRO A 2 8.16 -20.11 -8.82
C PRO A 2 7.18 -19.10 -9.46
N SER A 3 6.34 -18.47 -8.63
CA SER A 3 5.68 -17.24 -9.05
C SER A 3 6.57 -16.07 -8.67
N LEU A 4 7.11 -15.34 -9.64
CA LEU A 4 7.85 -14.13 -9.37
C LEU A 4 6.86 -13.02 -8.99
N LYS A 5 7.02 -12.45 -7.80
CA LYS A 5 6.25 -11.29 -7.33
C LYS A 5 7.22 -10.18 -7.02
N ILE A 6 7.15 -9.11 -7.79
CA ILE A 6 7.86 -7.86 -7.53
C ILE A 6 6.83 -6.87 -6.98
N ASP A 7 7.11 -6.32 -5.81
CA ASP A 7 6.29 -5.31 -5.14
C ASP A 7 7.24 -4.19 -4.69
N THR A 8 7.43 -3.22 -5.60
CA THR A 8 8.46 -2.19 -5.46
C THR A 8 7.80 -0.82 -5.58
N PHE A 9 8.35 0.13 -4.84
CA PHE A 9 7.99 1.54 -4.95
C PHE A 9 9.19 2.25 -5.56
N MET A 10 8.96 3.02 -6.62
CA MET A 10 9.98 3.75 -7.35
C MET A 10 9.46 5.14 -7.74
N PRO A 11 10.33 6.15 -7.91
CA PRO A 11 9.93 7.42 -8.49
C PRO A 11 9.45 7.21 -9.93
N ARG A 12 8.64 8.13 -10.43
CA ARG A 12 8.06 8.06 -11.79
C ARG A 12 9.13 8.04 -12.90
N GLU A 13 10.28 8.63 -12.63
CA GLU A 13 11.42 8.72 -13.55
C GLU A 13 12.04 7.34 -13.82
N ASP A 14 12.19 6.53 -12.77
CA ASP A 14 12.77 5.18 -12.84
C ASP A 14 11.83 4.16 -13.52
N LEU A 15 10.56 4.51 -13.70
CA LEU A 15 9.56 3.61 -14.27
C LEU A 15 9.88 3.22 -15.71
N ALA A 16 10.37 4.17 -16.51
CA ALA A 16 10.74 3.91 -17.91
C ALA A 16 11.89 2.90 -17.99
N ASP A 17 12.87 3.02 -17.11
CA ASP A 17 14.01 2.10 -17.04
C ASP A 17 13.59 0.72 -16.53
N PHE A 18 12.63 0.63 -15.61
CA PHE A 18 12.04 -0.65 -15.23
C PHE A 18 11.42 -1.36 -16.44
N PHE A 19 10.61 -0.66 -17.25
CA PHE A 19 10.00 -1.27 -18.44
C PHE A 19 11.02 -1.67 -19.50
N ARG A 20 12.11 -0.91 -19.66
CA ARG A 20 13.22 -1.29 -20.56
C ARG A 20 13.91 -2.56 -20.08
N ARG A 21 14.18 -2.69 -18.78
CA ARG A 21 14.74 -3.92 -18.19
C ARG A 21 13.81 -5.11 -18.34
N LEU A 22 12.50 -4.90 -18.18
CA LEU A 22 11.49 -5.93 -18.42
C LEU A 22 11.47 -6.36 -19.89
N ALA A 23 11.49 -5.42 -20.84
CA ALA A 23 11.55 -5.72 -22.27
C ALA A 23 12.82 -6.53 -22.60
N HIS A 24 13.98 -6.09 -22.11
CA HIS A 24 15.23 -6.83 -22.29
C HIS A 24 15.16 -8.26 -21.72
N ALA A 25 14.58 -8.44 -20.53
CA ALA A 25 14.41 -9.75 -19.91
C ALA A 25 13.45 -10.66 -20.69
N LEU A 26 12.42 -10.10 -21.33
CA LEU A 26 11.52 -10.84 -22.21
C LEU A 26 12.21 -11.29 -23.50
N GLU A 27 13.10 -10.46 -24.05
CA GLU A 27 13.81 -10.74 -25.31
C GLU A 27 14.96 -11.73 -25.13
N THR A 28 15.78 -11.52 -24.09
CA THR A 28 17.03 -12.28 -23.89
C THR A 28 16.86 -13.45 -22.92
N GLY A 29 15.91 -13.35 -21.98
CA GLY A 29 15.86 -14.23 -20.81
C GLY A 29 16.88 -13.86 -19.73
N GLU A 30 17.67 -12.80 -19.94
CA GLU A 30 18.67 -12.30 -19.01
C GLU A 30 18.18 -10.99 -18.37
N GLY A 31 18.04 -11.00 -17.04
CA GLY A 31 17.50 -9.86 -16.31
C GLY A 31 17.50 -10.03 -14.80
N GLY A 32 18.37 -10.88 -14.26
CA GLY A 32 18.42 -11.21 -12.83
C GLY A 32 17.08 -11.75 -12.33
N GLU A 33 16.42 -11.01 -11.43
CA GLU A 33 15.10 -11.36 -10.88
C GLU A 33 14.01 -11.53 -11.96
N LEU A 34 14.15 -10.88 -13.12
CA LEU A 34 13.19 -10.94 -14.23
C LEU A 34 13.49 -12.07 -15.23
N ALA A 35 14.52 -12.89 -15.02
CA ALA A 35 14.90 -13.96 -15.97
C ALA A 35 13.76 -14.97 -16.24
N CYS A 36 12.88 -15.20 -15.25
CA CYS A 36 11.70 -16.05 -15.41
C CYS A 36 10.60 -15.44 -16.29
N ALA A 37 10.79 -14.23 -16.83
CA ALA A 37 9.81 -13.57 -17.68
C ALA A 37 9.75 -14.15 -19.09
N ARG A 38 10.76 -14.88 -19.59
CA ARG A 38 10.77 -15.37 -20.98
C ARG A 38 9.72 -16.45 -21.28
N GLU A 39 9.44 -17.35 -20.33
CA GLU A 39 8.46 -18.44 -20.46
C GLU A 39 7.21 -18.21 -19.61
N PHE A 40 6.61 -17.02 -19.75
CA PHE A 40 5.44 -16.63 -18.98
C PHE A 40 4.13 -17.11 -19.61
N LYS A 41 3.20 -17.57 -18.76
CA LYS A 41 1.79 -17.79 -19.12
C LYS A 41 0.95 -16.51 -18.92
N LYS A 42 1.26 -15.73 -17.89
CA LYS A 42 0.55 -14.48 -17.57
C LYS A 42 1.46 -13.51 -16.83
N ILE A 43 1.54 -12.27 -17.31
CA ILE A 43 2.13 -11.14 -16.60
C ILE A 43 1.01 -10.18 -16.21
N LYS A 44 0.86 -9.87 -14.91
CA LYS A 44 -0.04 -8.82 -14.40
C LYS A 44 0.81 -7.71 -13.82
N ILE A 45 0.80 -6.54 -14.45
CA ILE A 45 1.47 -5.32 -13.97
C ILE A 45 0.37 -4.38 -13.47
N SER A 46 0.48 -3.98 -12.20
CA SER A 46 -0.37 -2.95 -11.61
C SER A 46 0.52 -1.78 -11.25
N LEU A 47 0.19 -0.61 -11.78
CA LEU A 47 0.81 0.65 -11.44
C LEU A 47 -0.20 1.48 -10.66
N LYS A 48 0.22 2.06 -9.55
CA LYS A 48 -0.54 3.10 -8.87
C LYS A 48 0.38 4.26 -8.61
N ASP A 49 -0.02 5.44 -9.06
CA ASP A 49 0.59 6.69 -8.62
C ASP A 49 0.03 7.00 -7.24
N GLU A 50 0.87 6.86 -6.21
CA GLU A 50 0.54 7.20 -4.83
C GLU A 50 1.50 8.31 -4.41
N TYR A 51 1.01 9.55 -4.48
CA TYR A 51 1.70 10.76 -3.98
C TYR A 51 3.07 11.02 -4.62
N GLY A 52 3.20 10.79 -5.93
CA GLY A 52 4.46 11.01 -6.67
C GLY A 52 5.45 9.84 -6.57
N GLN A 53 5.09 8.76 -5.87
CA GLN A 53 5.76 7.47 -5.98
C GLN A 53 4.87 6.48 -6.73
N VAL A 54 5.46 5.76 -7.69
CA VAL A 54 4.77 4.71 -8.42
C VAL A 54 4.91 3.41 -7.64
N SER A 55 3.80 2.91 -7.10
CA SER A 55 3.69 1.53 -6.62
C SER A 55 3.60 0.61 -7.84
N LEU A 56 4.66 -0.16 -8.09
CA LEU A 56 4.73 -1.15 -9.15
C LEU A 56 4.61 -2.55 -8.55
N ARG A 57 3.51 -3.22 -8.89
CA ARG A 57 3.31 -4.64 -8.59
C ARG A 57 3.31 -5.46 -9.86
N ALA A 58 4.38 -6.21 -10.09
CA ALA A 58 4.48 -7.16 -11.20
C ALA A 58 4.35 -8.59 -10.68
N ARG A 59 3.45 -9.37 -11.30
CA ARG A 59 3.33 -10.81 -11.07
C ARG A 59 3.53 -11.55 -12.37
N VAL A 60 4.52 -12.43 -12.42
CA VAL A 60 4.78 -13.32 -13.55
C VAL A 60 4.42 -14.74 -13.12
N LYS A 61 3.51 -15.37 -13.87
CA LYS A 61 3.19 -16.80 -13.75
C LYS A 61 3.83 -17.52 -14.93
N SER A 62 4.75 -18.46 -14.68
CA SER A 62 5.37 -19.28 -15.72
C SER A 62 4.43 -20.39 -16.21
N ALA A 63 4.66 -20.84 -17.44
CA ALA A 63 3.88 -21.88 -18.10
C ALA A 63 4.40 -23.29 -17.74
N SER A 64 4.12 -23.80 -16.54
CA SER A 64 4.04 -25.26 -16.35
C SER A 64 2.78 -25.62 -15.54
N GLU A 65 1.86 -26.23 -16.29
CA GLU A 65 0.58 -26.85 -15.95
C GLU A 65 -0.55 -26.06 -15.25
N CYS A 66 -1.74 -26.25 -15.83
CA CYS A 66 -3.00 -25.59 -15.59
C CYS A 66 -3.81 -26.29 -14.49
N GLN A 67 -4.31 -25.52 -13.52
CA GLN A 67 -5.73 -25.48 -13.21
C GLN A 67 -6.11 -24.00 -12.95
N ALA A 68 -6.92 -23.43 -13.86
CA ALA A 68 -7.86 -22.35 -13.56
C ALA A 68 -9.07 -23.02 -12.88
N GLU A 69 -9.75 -22.44 -11.89
CA GLU A 69 -10.80 -21.39 -11.99
C GLU A 69 -10.78 -20.51 -10.70
N GLU A 70 -10.67 -19.17 -10.72
CA GLU A 70 -11.68 -18.07 -10.83
C GLU A 70 -12.63 -17.92 -9.60
N PRO A 71 -13.10 -16.69 -9.22
CA PRO A 71 -13.08 -15.45 -9.99
C PRO A 71 -12.39 -14.23 -9.34
N ASP A 72 -11.74 -13.47 -10.21
CA ASP A 72 -11.31 -12.08 -10.03
C ASP A 72 -12.55 -11.19 -10.16
N SER A 73 -13.23 -10.86 -9.06
CA SER A 73 -14.23 -9.80 -9.04
C SER A 73 -13.54 -8.45 -8.81
N LEU A 74 -13.15 -7.80 -9.90
CA LEU A 74 -13.04 -6.34 -9.95
C LEU A 74 -14.44 -5.79 -10.23
N PRO A 75 -15.02 -4.93 -9.37
CA PRO A 75 -16.02 -4.01 -9.87
C PRO A 75 -15.31 -2.91 -10.67
N SER A 76 -15.78 -2.82 -11.91
CA SER A 76 -15.58 -1.76 -12.89
C SER A 76 -15.74 -0.36 -12.30
N GLU A 77 -14.97 0.57 -12.86
CA GLU A 77 -15.12 2.00 -12.65
C GLU A 77 -16.57 2.43 -12.86
N THR A 78 -17.16 3.03 -11.83
CA THR A 78 -18.31 3.92 -12.01
C THR A 78 -17.93 5.25 -11.39
N LEU A 79 -17.55 6.18 -12.28
CA LEU A 79 -17.57 7.62 -12.04
C LEU A 79 -19.02 8.02 -11.74
N HIS A 80 -19.38 8.06 -10.45
CA HIS A 80 -20.60 8.71 -9.98
C HIS A 80 -20.28 9.57 -8.76
N THR A 81 -20.17 10.88 -8.99
CA THR A 81 -20.55 11.91 -8.01
C THR A 81 -22.06 12.12 -8.21
N PRO A 82 -22.96 12.11 -7.19
CA PRO A 82 -23.09 13.12 -6.09
C PRO A 82 -23.71 12.55 -4.77
N PRO A 83 -24.34 13.33 -3.86
CA PRO A 83 -23.89 14.42 -2.97
C PRO A 83 -23.80 14.01 -1.46
N ALA A 84 -22.97 14.72 -0.67
CA ALA A 84 -22.77 14.64 0.81
C ALA A 84 -22.34 13.27 1.41
N PRO A 85 -21.47 13.25 2.45
CA PRO A 85 -20.58 12.11 2.68
C PRO A 85 -21.31 10.97 3.40
N ALA A 86 -21.85 10.02 2.65
CA ALA A 86 -22.11 8.70 3.18
C ALA A 86 -20.76 8.11 3.62
N LYS A 87 -20.60 7.85 4.93
CA LYS A 87 -19.35 7.29 5.48
C LYS A 87 -18.91 6.08 4.64
N PRO A 88 -17.64 6.03 4.20
CA PRO A 88 -17.17 4.96 3.32
C PRO A 88 -17.20 3.63 4.05
N LYS A 89 -17.81 2.60 3.46
CA LYS A 89 -17.90 1.24 4.03
C LYS A 89 -16.58 0.82 4.71
N TYR A 90 -16.65 0.42 5.99
CA TYR A 90 -15.49 0.14 6.85
C TYR A 90 -14.41 -0.75 6.20
N LYS A 91 -14.82 -1.82 5.50
CA LYS A 91 -13.90 -2.72 4.78
C LYS A 91 -13.06 -2.01 3.71
N PHE A 92 -13.66 -1.08 2.97
CA PHE A 92 -12.94 -0.32 1.94
C PHE A 92 -12.01 0.72 2.56
N LEU A 93 -12.47 1.39 3.63
CA LEU A 93 -11.65 2.30 4.43
C LEU A 93 -10.38 1.61 4.95
N LYS A 94 -10.52 0.47 5.65
CA LYS A 94 -9.37 -0.31 6.15
C LYS A 94 -8.41 -0.73 5.05
N LYS A 95 -8.93 -1.08 3.85
CA LYS A 95 -8.10 -1.48 2.70
C LYS A 95 -7.31 -0.30 2.14
N ARG A 96 -7.94 0.88 2.03
CA ARG A 96 -7.26 2.12 1.59
C ARG A 96 -6.20 2.53 2.61
N MET A 97 -6.57 2.63 3.88
CA MET A 97 -5.64 2.93 4.98
C MET A 97 -4.44 1.97 5.01
N GLY A 98 -4.67 0.67 4.81
CA GLY A 98 -3.58 -0.31 4.78
C GLY A 98 -2.61 -0.10 3.61
N SER A 99 -3.07 0.49 2.51
CA SER A 99 -2.23 0.82 1.35
C SER A 99 -1.43 2.10 1.64
N SER A 100 -2.09 3.20 2.03
CA SER A 100 -1.41 4.46 2.36
C SER A 100 -0.42 4.31 3.52
N PHE A 101 -0.79 3.58 4.58
CA PHE A 101 0.10 3.32 5.71
C PHE A 101 1.36 2.55 5.31
N LYS A 102 1.28 1.63 4.34
CA LYS A 102 2.45 0.88 3.85
C LYS A 102 3.45 1.81 3.15
N VAL A 103 2.95 2.78 2.39
CA VAL A 103 3.78 3.79 1.72
C VAL A 103 4.48 4.65 2.76
N LEU A 104 3.71 5.23 3.70
CA LEU A 104 4.24 6.04 4.80
C LEU A 104 5.32 5.29 5.58
N PHE A 105 5.02 4.07 6.01
CA PHE A 105 5.93 3.21 6.76
C PHE A 105 7.27 3.02 6.03
N LYS A 106 7.21 2.67 4.74
CA LYS A 106 8.41 2.43 3.92
C LYS A 106 9.24 3.71 3.77
N MET A 107 8.62 4.85 3.47
CA MET A 107 9.33 6.13 3.30
C MET A 107 10.05 6.54 4.58
N ILE A 108 9.35 6.46 5.71
CA ILE A 108 9.89 6.86 7.02
C ILE A 108 11.05 5.95 7.45
N HIS A 109 10.94 4.63 7.20
CA HIS A 109 12.05 3.70 7.45
C HIS A 109 13.26 3.89 6.53
N GLN A 110 13.04 4.48 5.35
CA GLN A 110 14.12 4.88 4.45
C GLN A 110 14.71 6.25 4.80
N GLY A 111 14.30 6.84 5.91
CA GLY A 111 14.74 8.17 6.32
C GLY A 111 14.23 9.30 5.43
N LYS A 112 13.08 9.10 4.76
CA LYS A 112 12.45 10.10 3.89
C LYS A 112 11.17 10.63 4.51
N MET A 113 11.00 11.95 4.46
CA MET A 113 9.76 12.59 4.87
C MET A 113 8.64 12.26 3.86
N PRO A 114 7.48 11.76 4.31
CA PRO A 114 6.36 11.51 3.41
C PRO A 114 5.75 12.79 2.84
N PRO A 115 5.04 12.71 1.70
CA PRO A 115 4.27 13.84 1.17
C PRO A 115 3.11 14.21 2.11
N ALA A 116 2.82 15.51 2.23
CA ALA A 116 1.78 16.01 3.12
C ALA A 116 0.41 15.37 2.83
N ALA A 117 0.05 15.25 1.55
CA ALA A 117 -1.19 14.60 1.13
C ALA A 117 -1.33 13.15 1.65
N ALA A 118 -0.23 12.39 1.74
CA ALA A 118 -0.25 11.02 2.24
C ALA A 118 -0.50 10.97 3.76
N VAL A 119 0.08 11.92 4.49
CA VAL A 119 -0.09 12.08 5.94
C VAL A 119 -1.51 12.53 6.26
N GLU A 120 -2.00 13.55 5.56
CA GLU A 120 -3.37 14.08 5.70
C GLU A 120 -4.42 13.01 5.41
N GLU A 121 -4.27 12.26 4.32
CA GLU A 121 -5.21 11.19 3.97
C GLU A 121 -5.22 10.08 5.03
N PHE A 122 -4.05 9.65 5.50
CA PHE A 122 -3.96 8.65 6.57
C PHE A 122 -4.63 9.14 7.86
N LEU A 123 -4.32 10.36 8.32
CA LEU A 123 -4.90 10.94 9.53
C LEU A 123 -6.42 11.13 9.42
N ASN A 124 -6.90 11.57 8.25
CA ASN A 124 -8.33 11.72 8.01
C ASN A 124 -9.04 10.36 8.03
N ASP A 125 -8.48 9.36 7.35
CA ASP A 125 -9.02 8.01 7.35
C ASP A 125 -9.00 7.38 8.76
N SER A 126 -7.96 7.65 9.56
CA SER A 126 -7.87 7.23 10.96
C SER A 126 -9.01 7.79 11.80
N ARG A 127 -9.32 9.08 11.66
CA ARG A 127 -10.47 9.72 12.32
C ARG A 127 -11.80 9.09 11.90
N ILE A 128 -11.96 8.77 10.62
CA ILE A 128 -13.17 8.09 10.13
C ILE A 128 -13.25 6.68 10.72
N MET A 129 -12.13 5.95 10.78
CA MET A 129 -12.06 4.56 11.27
C MET A 129 -12.52 4.45 12.72
N VAL A 130 -12.07 5.33 13.61
CA VAL A 130 -12.47 5.30 15.03
C VAL A 130 -13.92 5.72 15.27
N SER A 131 -14.59 6.28 14.25
CA SER A 131 -16.02 6.60 14.33
C SER A 131 -16.95 5.39 14.12
N TYR A 132 -16.38 4.21 13.80
CA TYR A 132 -17.13 2.96 13.62
C TYR A 132 -17.16 2.14 14.92
N PRO A 133 -18.34 1.86 15.50
CA PRO A 133 -18.44 1.04 16.70
C PRO A 133 -18.21 -0.44 16.41
N GLY A 134 -17.73 -1.18 17.41
CA GLY A 134 -17.60 -2.64 17.39
C GLY A 134 -16.34 -3.19 16.71
N TYR A 135 -15.32 -2.36 16.44
CA TYR A 135 -14.08 -2.79 15.76
C TYR A 135 -12.80 -2.59 16.58
N GLY A 136 -12.94 -2.46 17.90
CA GLY A 136 -11.83 -2.26 18.83
C GLY A 136 -11.96 -0.98 19.65
N ASP A 137 -13.19 -0.56 19.94
CA ASP A 137 -13.54 0.71 20.61
C ASP A 137 -12.68 1.02 21.85
N PRO A 138 -12.37 0.05 22.74
CA PRO A 138 -11.50 0.33 23.90
C PRO A 138 -10.06 0.74 23.53
N ALA A 139 -9.61 0.47 22.31
CA ALA A 139 -8.29 0.82 21.81
C ALA A 139 -8.27 2.11 20.97
N TYR A 140 -9.43 2.73 20.69
CA TYR A 140 -9.51 3.91 19.83
C TYR A 140 -8.82 5.14 20.42
N ASP A 141 -8.95 5.39 21.72
CA ASP A 141 -8.33 6.55 22.37
C ASP A 141 -6.79 6.47 22.29
N ALA A 142 -6.23 5.30 22.62
CA ALA A 142 -4.79 5.06 22.52
C ALA A 142 -4.30 5.18 21.07
N TYR A 143 -5.09 4.71 20.11
CA TYR A 143 -4.78 4.83 18.68
C TYR A 143 -4.80 6.28 18.17
N MET A 144 -5.79 7.06 18.59
CA MET A 144 -5.86 8.48 18.23
C MET A 144 -4.72 9.28 18.84
N ALA A 145 -4.36 9.02 20.10
CA ALA A 145 -3.19 9.66 20.72
C ALA A 145 -1.90 9.38 19.95
N ALA A 146 -1.71 8.16 19.43
CA ALA A 146 -0.57 7.83 18.58
C ALA A 146 -0.62 8.53 17.20
N CYS A 147 -1.83 8.75 16.65
CA CYS A 147 -2.00 9.53 15.42
C CYS A 147 -1.69 11.01 15.63
N ASP A 148 -2.07 11.58 16.77
CA ASP A 148 -1.79 12.99 17.12
C ASP A 148 -0.28 13.21 17.31
N GLU A 149 0.39 12.28 18.00
CA GLU A 149 1.84 12.32 18.17
C GLU A 149 2.59 12.14 16.82
N PHE A 150 2.09 11.27 15.94
CA PHE A 150 2.59 11.15 14.56
C PHE A 150 2.42 12.45 13.77
N ALA A 151 1.28 13.13 13.90
CA ALA A 151 1.04 14.42 13.26
C ALA A 151 2.00 15.50 13.79
N ALA A 152 2.18 15.60 15.10
CA ALA A 152 3.12 16.56 15.71
C ALA A 152 4.59 16.29 15.31
N ALA A 153 4.99 15.01 15.21
CA ALA A 153 6.29 14.63 14.71
C ALA A 153 6.50 15.02 13.25
N TYR A 154 5.45 14.89 12.43
CA TYR A 154 5.48 15.30 11.03
C TYR A 154 5.59 16.82 10.86
N GLU A 155 4.75 17.58 11.57
CA GLU A 155 4.74 19.05 11.53
C GLU A 155 6.05 19.67 11.99
N SER A 156 6.72 19.05 12.97
CA SER A 156 8.05 19.48 13.45
C SER A 156 9.20 19.05 12.54
N GLY A 157 8.95 18.24 11.51
CA GLY A 157 9.99 17.71 10.62
C GLY A 157 10.95 16.73 11.31
N ASP A 158 10.64 16.26 12.52
CA ASP A 158 11.49 15.37 13.29
C ASP A 158 11.31 13.93 12.80
N LEU A 159 12.15 13.54 11.83
CA LEU A 159 12.13 12.22 11.21
C LEU A 159 12.40 11.08 12.21
N LYS A 160 13.18 11.32 13.27
CA LYS A 160 13.47 10.30 14.29
C LYS A 160 12.22 10.04 15.13
N ARG A 161 11.57 11.11 15.59
CA ARG A 161 10.27 11.03 16.27
C ARG A 161 9.19 10.44 15.38
N LEU A 162 9.21 10.78 14.09
CA LEU A 162 8.29 10.22 13.09
C LEU A 162 8.47 8.70 12.93
N ASN A 163 9.71 8.21 12.97
CA ASN A 163 10.00 6.78 12.93
C ASN A 163 9.45 6.05 14.17
N MET A 164 9.68 6.59 15.37
CA MET A 164 9.17 6.03 16.63
C MET A 164 7.64 5.98 16.69
N THR A 165 6.97 7.01 16.18
CA THR A 165 5.49 7.08 16.16
C THR A 165 4.88 6.09 15.18
N VAL A 166 5.51 5.89 14.03
CA VAL A 166 5.10 4.86 13.07
C VAL A 166 5.23 3.45 13.64
N ASP A 167 6.32 3.15 14.36
CA ASP A 167 6.48 1.86 15.03
C ASP A 167 5.43 1.64 16.11
N THR A 168 5.08 2.70 16.85
CA THR A 168 3.98 2.68 17.81
C THR A 168 2.64 2.35 17.14
N LEU A 169 2.34 2.98 15.99
CA LEU A 169 1.13 2.69 15.21
C LEU A 169 1.11 1.24 14.69
N VAL A 170 2.26 0.68 14.29
CA VAL A 170 2.38 -0.74 13.90
C VAL A 170 2.07 -1.65 15.09
N HIS A 171 2.63 -1.34 16.27
CA HIS A 171 2.42 -2.13 17.49
C HIS A 171 0.95 -2.12 17.92
N GLN A 172 0.31 -0.94 17.97
CA GLN A 172 -1.11 -0.81 18.31
C GLN A 172 -2.01 -1.54 17.33
N LYS A 173 -1.73 -1.45 16.02
CA LYS A 173 -2.44 -2.22 14.99
C LYS A 173 -2.32 -3.72 15.27
N GLY A 174 -1.12 -4.22 15.57
CA GLY A 174 -0.88 -5.62 15.89
C GLY A 174 -1.66 -6.08 17.13
N HIS A 175 -1.64 -5.28 18.19
CA HIS A 175 -2.36 -5.56 19.44
C HIS A 175 -3.89 -5.63 19.23
N CYS A 176 -4.46 -4.66 18.49
CA CYS A 176 -5.88 -4.66 18.15
C CYS A 176 -6.26 -5.86 17.27
N HIS A 177 -5.44 -6.18 16.27
CA HIS A 177 -5.66 -7.32 15.37
C HIS A 177 -5.50 -8.67 16.05
N ALA A 178 -4.77 -8.76 17.16
CA ALA A 178 -4.69 -10.00 17.93
C ALA A 178 -5.94 -10.21 18.82
N LYS A 179 -6.53 -9.11 19.31
CA LYS A 179 -7.66 -9.16 20.26
C LYS A 179 -9.05 -9.22 19.59
N TYR A 180 -9.21 -8.62 18.42
CA TYR A 180 -10.53 -8.37 17.80
C TYR A 180 -10.65 -8.90 16.38
N LYS A 181 -9.89 -9.95 16.02
CA LYS A 181 -9.88 -10.52 14.67
C LYS A 181 -11.03 -11.46 14.39
#